data_AF-A0AAD9LGG0-F1
#
_entry.id   AF-A0AAD9LGG0-F1
#
_cell.length_a   1.000
_cell.length_b   1.000
_cell.length_c   1.000
_cell.angle_alpha   90.00
_cell.angle_beta   90.00
_cell.angle_gamma   90.00
#
_symmetry.space_group_name_H-M   'P 1'
#
loop_
_entity.id
_entity.type
_entity.pdbx_description
1 polymer ?
#
loop_
_entity_poly.entity_id
_entity_poly.type
_entity_poly.pdbx_seq_one_letter_code
_entity_poly.pdbx_strand_id
1 'polypeptide(L)'
;MGSTLKELTLDGPREELDENVIIRHCPNLHRLSLCGGIVDVQLDFSDYRYDNLPVPELTCHWHNVQALAADLRDLNNPLSRIVRKLRIRLNDKCKHWRRVAGGYNFDKIPDDMKALIGMLMVNRHLAYLDVLMLTDDYKHGNGLKKLHRKAIDVPAKLPRKEKLAFLSVISARTAPASNKRVRRASQASPMVGGLDERVVSKIFSFAEPPHLRRVYLRTTKHYWEPYYDFYGDFNDDDESEEDK
;
A
#
# COMPACT_ATOMS: atom_id res chain seq x y z
N MET A 1 22.16 7.44 -12.76
CA MET A 1 21.07 8.41 -12.67
C MET A 1 19.95 8.02 -11.69
N GLY A 2 19.66 6.74 -11.42
CA GLY A 2 18.57 6.36 -10.48
C GLY A 2 18.97 5.90 -9.07
N SER A 3 20.27 5.85 -8.75
CA SER A 3 20.76 5.23 -7.49
C SER A 3 20.38 5.99 -6.21
N THR A 4 20.04 7.27 -6.28
CA THR A 4 19.61 8.04 -5.09
C THR A 4 18.09 8.11 -4.95
N LEU A 5 17.34 7.68 -5.96
CA LEU A 5 15.90 7.84 -6.03
C LEU A 5 15.19 6.84 -5.12
N LYS A 6 14.40 7.35 -4.17
CA LYS A 6 13.61 6.52 -3.23
C LYS A 6 12.15 6.41 -3.62
N GLU A 7 11.59 7.44 -4.21
CA GLU A 7 10.19 7.46 -4.64
C GLU A 7 10.11 8.03 -6.05
N LEU A 8 9.28 7.41 -6.90
CA LEU A 8 9.05 7.83 -8.27
C LEU A 8 7.55 7.76 -8.56
N THR A 9 7.02 8.83 -9.13
CA THR A 9 5.66 8.86 -9.67
C THR A 9 5.75 9.15 -11.16
N LEU A 10 5.16 8.27 -11.97
CA LEU A 10 5.03 8.45 -13.40
C LEU A 10 3.55 8.59 -13.74
N ASP A 11 3.21 9.67 -14.44
CA ASP A 11 1.85 9.91 -14.90
C ASP A 11 1.85 10.04 -16.43
N GLY A 12 1.19 9.09 -17.08
CA GLY A 12 1.12 9.07 -18.53
C GLY A 12 0.64 7.74 -19.12
N PRO A 13 0.66 7.62 -20.45
CA PRO A 13 0.42 6.36 -21.14
C PRO A 13 1.44 5.30 -20.67
N ARG A 14 1.01 4.04 -20.53
CA ARG A 14 1.85 2.94 -20.04
C ARG A 14 2.11 1.83 -21.04
N GLU A 15 1.70 2.02 -22.29
CA GLU A 15 1.78 0.99 -23.34
C GLU A 15 3.22 0.54 -23.64
N GLU A 16 4.21 1.41 -23.37
CA GLU A 16 5.64 1.14 -23.60
C GLU A 16 6.47 1.09 -22.30
N LEU A 17 5.82 1.13 -21.13
CA LEU A 17 6.52 1.18 -19.85
C LEU A 17 6.84 -0.23 -19.34
N ASP A 18 8.12 -0.57 -19.23
CA ASP A 18 8.58 -1.76 -18.52
C ASP A 18 9.02 -1.40 -17.10
N GLU A 19 8.28 -1.86 -16.09
CA GLU A 19 8.61 -1.60 -14.69
C GLU A 19 9.96 -2.20 -14.29
N ASN A 20 10.35 -3.31 -14.91
CA ASN A 20 11.62 -3.98 -14.60
C ASN A 20 12.82 -3.13 -15.02
N VAL A 21 12.69 -2.34 -16.09
CA VAL A 21 13.71 -1.37 -16.49
C VAL A 21 13.88 -0.30 -15.41
N ILE A 22 12.78 0.24 -14.89
CA ILE A 22 12.82 1.24 -13.80
C ILE A 22 13.50 0.63 -12.56
N ILE A 23 13.09 -0.58 -12.15
CA ILE A 23 13.61 -1.25 -10.96
C ILE A 23 15.12 -1.51 -11.10
N ARG A 24 15.59 -1.92 -12.29
CA ARG A 24 17.02 -2.14 -12.58
C ARG A 24 17.84 -0.85 -12.53
N HIS A 25 17.30 0.27 -13.03
CA HIS A 25 18.00 1.56 -13.05
C HIS A 25 17.90 2.35 -11.73
N CYS A 26 16.93 2.02 -10.88
CA CYS A 26 16.66 2.66 -9.59
C CYS A 26 16.77 1.64 -8.43
N PRO A 27 17.98 1.16 -8.08
CA PRO A 27 18.16 0.09 -7.11
C PRO A 27 17.74 0.45 -5.68
N ASN A 28 17.63 1.74 -5.34
CA ASN A 28 17.20 2.22 -4.03
C ASN A 28 15.74 2.70 -4.00
N LEU A 29 14.96 2.39 -5.04
CA LEU A 29 13.55 2.76 -5.11
C LEU A 29 12.74 1.97 -4.09
N HIS A 30 12.11 2.67 -3.14
CA HIS A 30 11.18 2.13 -2.17
C HIS A 30 9.74 2.17 -2.67
N ARG A 31 9.38 3.20 -3.45
CA ARG A 31 7.99 3.41 -3.89
C ARG A 31 7.94 3.79 -5.36
N LEU A 32 7.12 3.09 -6.13
CA LEU A 32 6.79 3.42 -7.51
C LEU A 32 5.29 3.63 -7.64
N SER A 33 4.87 4.84 -7.98
CA SER A 33 3.49 5.13 -8.32
C SER A 33 3.38 5.28 -9.83
N LEU A 34 2.53 4.46 -10.44
CA LEU A 34 2.22 4.54 -11.85
C LEU A 34 0.78 5.07 -11.94
N CYS A 35 0.61 6.15 -12.69
CA CYS A 35 -0.66 6.82 -12.94
C CYS A 35 -0.96 6.88 -14.44
N GLY A 36 -2.23 6.76 -14.80
CA GLY A 36 -2.68 6.69 -16.19
C GLY A 36 -3.26 5.33 -16.58
N GLY A 37 -3.96 5.28 -17.71
CA GLY A 37 -4.73 4.10 -18.11
C GLY A 37 -5.96 3.83 -17.24
N ILE A 38 -6.41 2.57 -17.26
CA ILE A 38 -7.51 2.08 -16.42
C ILE A 38 -7.10 1.80 -14.96
N VAL A 39 -5.80 1.68 -14.66
CA VAL A 39 -5.30 1.29 -13.34
C VAL A 39 -4.23 2.25 -12.87
N ASP A 40 -4.46 3.03 -11.81
CA ASP A 40 -3.37 3.64 -11.05
C ASP A 40 -2.91 2.68 -9.95
N VAL A 41 -1.60 2.55 -9.78
CA VAL A 41 -1.02 1.61 -8.82
C VAL A 41 0.12 2.24 -8.06
N GLN A 42 0.23 1.89 -6.78
CA GLN A 42 1.40 2.18 -5.96
C GLN A 42 2.04 0.86 -5.53
N LEU A 43 3.28 0.66 -5.95
CA LEU A 43 4.15 -0.45 -5.59
C LEU A 43 5.03 -0.02 -4.42
N ASP A 44 5.14 -0.90 -3.42
CA ASP A 44 6.01 -0.71 -2.26
C ASP A 44 7.06 -1.82 -2.22
N PHE A 45 8.31 -1.43 -2.41
CA PHE A 45 9.48 -2.31 -2.38
C PHE A 45 10.22 -2.25 -1.04
N SER A 46 9.68 -1.55 -0.05
CA SER A 46 10.37 -1.27 1.21
C SER A 46 10.91 -2.53 1.88
N ASP A 47 10.14 -3.60 1.94
CA ASP A 47 10.57 -4.87 2.54
C ASP A 47 11.83 -5.41 1.86
N TYR A 48 11.85 -5.44 0.53
CA TYR A 48 13.03 -5.87 -0.24
C TYR A 48 14.24 -4.95 -0.01
N ARG A 49 14.02 -3.64 0.11
CA ARG A 49 15.09 -2.66 0.32
C ARG A 49 15.67 -2.75 1.73
N TYR A 50 14.82 -2.90 2.75
CA TYR A 50 15.27 -3.02 4.13
C TYR A 50 16.04 -4.32 4.37
N ASP A 51 15.62 -5.41 3.74
CA ASP A 51 16.26 -6.72 3.89
C ASP A 51 17.44 -6.92 2.91
N ASN A 52 17.80 -5.91 2.12
CA ASN A 52 18.81 -5.98 1.05
C ASN A 52 18.58 -7.14 0.06
N LEU A 53 17.31 -7.42 -0.24
CA LEU A 53 16.89 -8.46 -1.18
C LEU A 53 16.69 -7.89 -2.59
N PRO A 54 16.96 -8.69 -3.64
CA PRO A 54 16.60 -8.32 -4.99
C PRO A 54 15.07 -8.25 -5.14
N VAL A 55 14.57 -7.25 -5.87
CA VAL A 55 13.15 -7.20 -6.24
C VAL A 55 12.95 -8.24 -7.35
N PRO A 56 11.93 -9.10 -7.24
CA PRO A 56 11.63 -10.07 -8.28
C PRO A 56 11.18 -9.38 -9.56
N GLU A 57 11.36 -10.07 -10.68
CA GLU A 57 10.83 -9.61 -11.97
C GLU A 57 9.30 -9.57 -11.92
N LEU A 58 8.73 -8.47 -12.37
CA LEU A 58 7.30 -8.21 -12.32
C LEU A 58 6.68 -8.48 -13.69
N THR A 59 5.59 -9.24 -13.70
CA THR A 59 4.72 -9.40 -14.87
C THR A 59 3.40 -8.72 -14.56
N CYS A 60 3.12 -7.62 -15.27
CA CYS A 60 2.09 -6.68 -14.86
C CYS A 60 0.95 -6.59 -15.88
N HIS A 61 -0.26 -7.02 -15.51
CA HIS A 61 -1.43 -6.96 -16.40
C HIS A 61 -2.30 -5.70 -16.15
N TRP A 62 -1.71 -4.51 -16.15
CA TRP A 62 -2.42 -3.26 -15.81
C TRP A 62 -3.62 -2.93 -16.72
N HIS A 63 -3.63 -3.46 -17.94
CA HIS A 63 -4.69 -3.23 -18.92
C HIS A 63 -5.83 -4.28 -18.87
N ASN A 64 -5.73 -5.27 -17.99
CA ASN A 64 -6.71 -6.34 -17.85
C ASN A 64 -7.04 -6.55 -16.37
N VAL A 65 -8.17 -6.01 -15.92
CA VAL A 65 -8.60 -6.06 -14.52
C VAL A 65 -8.73 -7.48 -14.00
N GLN A 66 -9.21 -8.43 -14.82
CA GLN A 66 -9.36 -9.84 -14.40
C GLN A 66 -8.00 -10.52 -14.21
N ALA A 67 -7.08 -10.32 -15.15
CA ALA A 67 -5.72 -10.86 -15.05
C ALA A 67 -4.98 -10.24 -13.85
N LEU A 68 -5.08 -8.92 -13.68
CA LEU A 68 -4.52 -8.24 -12.52
C LEU A 68 -5.12 -8.75 -11.20
N ALA A 69 -6.44 -8.94 -11.15
CA ALA A 69 -7.10 -9.50 -9.97
C ALA A 69 -6.63 -10.94 -9.69
N ALA A 70 -6.35 -11.73 -10.72
CA ALA A 70 -5.77 -13.07 -10.58
C ALA A 70 -4.34 -13.00 -10.02
N ASP A 71 -3.49 -12.12 -10.56
CA ASP A 71 -2.12 -11.90 -10.07
C ASP A 71 -2.10 -11.50 -8.59
N LEU A 72 -2.98 -10.57 -8.21
CA LEU A 72 -3.07 -10.10 -6.83
C LEU A 72 -3.72 -11.11 -5.88
N ARG A 73 -4.49 -12.07 -6.42
CA ARG A 73 -5.08 -13.15 -5.65
C ARG A 73 -4.08 -14.27 -5.38
N ASP A 74 -3.13 -14.50 -6.26
CA ASP A 74 -2.08 -15.50 -6.09
C ASP A 74 -1.01 -15.03 -5.10
N LEU A 75 -0.96 -15.67 -3.93
CA LEU A 75 0.00 -15.33 -2.87
C LEU A 75 1.45 -15.66 -3.23
N ASN A 76 1.67 -16.50 -4.26
CA ASN A 76 3.02 -16.78 -4.77
C ASN A 76 3.49 -15.72 -5.77
N ASN A 77 2.56 -14.94 -6.35
CA ASN A 77 2.92 -13.85 -7.23
C ASN A 77 3.45 -12.66 -6.39
N PRO A 78 4.66 -12.14 -6.67
CA PRO A 78 5.21 -11.01 -5.93
C PRO A 78 4.33 -9.76 -5.90
N LEU A 79 3.54 -9.52 -6.95
CA LEU A 79 2.63 -8.38 -7.02
C LEU A 79 1.60 -8.38 -5.88
N SER A 80 1.17 -9.57 -5.43
CA SER A 80 0.20 -9.70 -4.34
C SER A 80 0.67 -9.05 -3.04
N ARG A 81 1.99 -8.94 -2.83
CA ARG A 81 2.63 -8.33 -1.66
C ARG A 81 3.11 -6.90 -1.91
N ILE A 82 3.62 -6.62 -3.11
CA ILE A 82 4.20 -5.33 -3.48
C ILE A 82 3.10 -4.26 -3.72
N VAL A 83 1.96 -4.65 -4.27
CA VAL A 83 0.90 -3.69 -4.59
C VAL A 83 0.21 -3.21 -3.31
N ARG A 84 0.38 -1.92 -3.01
CA ARG A 84 -0.10 -1.28 -1.78
C ARG A 84 -1.43 -0.56 -1.97
N LYS A 85 -1.53 0.23 -3.04
CA LYS A 85 -2.72 1.00 -3.38
C LYS A 85 -3.07 0.74 -4.84
N LEU A 86 -4.36 0.57 -5.08
CA LEU A 86 -4.90 0.36 -6.40
C LEU A 86 -6.09 1.29 -6.61
N ARG A 87 -6.11 1.99 -7.73
CA ARG A 87 -7.29 2.68 -8.22
C ARG A 87 -7.62 2.17 -9.61
N ILE A 88 -8.88 1.83 -9.83
CA ILE A 88 -9.39 1.29 -11.09
C ILE A 88 -10.41 2.28 -11.64
N ARG A 89 -10.20 2.74 -12.87
CA ARG A 89 -11.06 3.65 -13.60
C ARG A 89 -11.81 2.89 -14.70
N LEU A 90 -13.06 2.54 -14.41
CA LEU A 90 -13.98 1.82 -15.29
C LEU A 90 -14.99 2.76 -15.97
N ASN A 91 -14.68 4.05 -16.05
CA ASN A 91 -15.55 5.08 -16.61
C ASN A 91 -15.10 5.61 -17.98
N ASP A 92 -14.01 5.09 -18.57
CA ASP A 92 -13.46 5.63 -19.83
C ASP A 92 -14.10 5.01 -21.08
N LYS A 93 -14.84 5.82 -21.86
CA LYS A 93 -15.52 5.43 -23.11
C LYS A 93 -14.86 6.03 -24.37
N CYS A 94 -13.77 6.79 -24.23
CA CYS A 94 -13.34 7.69 -25.29
C CYS A 94 -12.37 7.04 -26.29
N LYS A 95 -12.83 6.84 -27.54
CA LYS A 95 -12.03 6.34 -28.69
C LYS A 95 -10.80 7.17 -29.07
N HIS A 96 -10.65 8.40 -28.55
CA HIS A 96 -9.59 9.34 -28.92
C HIS A 96 -8.79 9.86 -27.72
N TRP A 97 -8.95 9.27 -26.53
CA TRP A 97 -8.27 9.74 -25.32
C TRP A 97 -6.91 9.05 -25.13
N ARG A 98 -5.94 9.79 -24.58
CA ARG A 98 -4.52 9.40 -24.49
C ARG A 98 -4.19 8.36 -23.41
N ARG A 99 -5.15 7.88 -22.61
CA ARG A 99 -4.85 6.97 -21.47
C ARG A 99 -4.90 5.49 -21.82
N VAL A 100 -5.85 5.08 -22.66
CA VAL A 100 -5.99 3.71 -23.14
C VAL A 100 -6.48 3.77 -24.57
N ALA A 101 -5.67 3.32 -25.52
CA ALA A 101 -6.12 3.19 -26.90
C ALA A 101 -7.37 2.28 -26.97
N GLY A 102 -8.49 2.82 -27.47
CA GLY A 102 -9.75 2.08 -27.64
C GLY A 102 -10.73 2.13 -26.47
N GLY A 103 -10.38 2.73 -25.32
CA GLY A 103 -11.26 2.85 -24.15
C GLY A 103 -11.50 1.53 -23.40
N TYR A 104 -12.29 1.57 -22.33
CA TYR A 104 -12.63 0.40 -21.51
C TYR A 104 -13.90 -0.30 -22.03
N ASN A 105 -13.92 -1.64 -21.99
CA ASN A 105 -15.09 -2.43 -22.39
C ASN A 105 -16.06 -2.59 -21.21
N PHE A 106 -17.14 -1.81 -21.21
CA PHE A 106 -18.17 -1.81 -20.16
C PHE A 106 -18.88 -3.16 -19.97
N ASP A 107 -18.94 -4.01 -21.01
CA ASP A 107 -19.56 -5.34 -20.89
C ASP A 107 -18.80 -6.25 -19.90
N LYS A 108 -17.54 -5.93 -19.60
CA LYS A 108 -16.72 -6.67 -18.64
C LYS A 108 -16.96 -6.29 -17.18
N ILE A 109 -17.66 -5.18 -16.90
CA ILE A 109 -17.87 -4.68 -15.52
C ILE A 109 -18.35 -5.78 -14.56
N PRO A 110 -19.37 -6.61 -14.89
CA PRO A 110 -19.84 -7.63 -13.96
C PRO A 110 -18.75 -8.64 -13.56
N ASP A 111 -17.96 -9.09 -14.54
CA ASP A 111 -16.91 -10.09 -14.34
C ASP A 111 -15.68 -9.48 -13.65
N ASP A 112 -15.29 -8.26 -14.03
CA ASP A 112 -14.19 -7.51 -13.43
C ASP A 112 -14.49 -7.23 -11.94
N MET A 113 -15.72 -6.83 -11.63
CA MET A 113 -16.16 -6.63 -10.25
C MET A 113 -16.13 -7.93 -9.44
N LYS A 114 -16.58 -9.04 -10.03
CA LYS A 114 -16.51 -10.37 -9.39
C LYS A 114 -15.06 -10.79 -9.13
N ALA A 115 -14.16 -10.55 -10.08
CA ALA A 115 -12.74 -10.84 -9.94
C ALA A 115 -12.10 -10.01 -8.81
N LEU A 116 -12.38 -8.70 -8.74
CA LEU A 116 -11.89 -7.82 -7.68
C LEU A 116 -12.38 -8.23 -6.30
N ILE A 117 -13.67 -8.57 -6.17
CA ILE A 117 -14.24 -9.11 -4.94
C ILE A 117 -13.52 -10.41 -4.55
N GLY A 118 -13.36 -11.33 -5.51
CA GLY A 118 -12.62 -12.59 -5.34
C GLY A 118 -11.20 -12.40 -4.82
N MET A 119 -10.47 -11.46 -5.42
CA MET A 119 -9.12 -11.08 -5.04
C MET A 119 -9.09 -10.52 -3.61
N LEU A 120 -9.95 -9.57 -3.27
CA LEU A 120 -9.97 -8.95 -1.94
C LEU A 120 -10.33 -9.93 -0.81
N MET A 121 -11.02 -11.02 -1.10
CA MET A 121 -11.30 -12.07 -0.11
C MET A 121 -10.05 -12.86 0.29
N VAL A 122 -9.04 -12.91 -0.59
CA VAL A 122 -7.83 -13.73 -0.40
C VAL A 122 -6.61 -12.87 -0.11
N ASN A 123 -6.40 -11.80 -0.90
CA ASN A 123 -5.28 -10.91 -0.73
C ASN A 123 -5.36 -10.24 0.65
N ARG A 124 -4.25 -10.21 1.38
CA ARG A 124 -4.15 -9.54 2.69
C ARG A 124 -3.07 -8.46 2.72
N HIS A 125 -2.56 -7.97 1.60
CA HIS A 125 -1.55 -6.91 1.59
C HIS A 125 -2.04 -5.60 0.96
N LEU A 126 -3.01 -5.66 0.04
CA LEU A 126 -3.59 -4.48 -0.58
C LEU A 126 -4.33 -3.66 0.49
N ALA A 127 -3.86 -2.43 0.71
CA ALA A 127 -4.38 -1.56 1.75
C ALA A 127 -5.45 -0.59 1.28
N TYR A 128 -5.43 -0.27 -0.01
CA TYR A 128 -6.35 0.69 -0.58
C TYR A 128 -6.82 0.21 -1.95
N LEU A 129 -8.14 0.11 -2.12
CA LEU A 129 -8.79 -0.04 -3.41
C LEU A 129 -9.78 1.12 -3.61
N ASP A 130 -9.71 1.79 -4.75
CA ASP A 130 -10.69 2.78 -5.19
C ASP A 130 -11.17 2.42 -6.59
N VAL A 131 -12.46 2.12 -6.74
CA VAL A 131 -13.05 1.81 -8.04
C VAL A 131 -13.94 2.98 -8.46
N LEU A 132 -13.54 3.66 -9.53
CA LEU A 132 -14.32 4.70 -10.18
C LEU A 132 -15.08 4.09 -11.35
N MET A 133 -16.40 4.26 -11.39
CA MET A 133 -17.26 3.74 -12.46
C MET A 133 -18.37 4.73 -12.83
N LEU A 134 -19.12 4.43 -13.87
CA LEU A 134 -20.32 5.20 -14.20
C LEU A 134 -21.43 4.93 -13.19
N THR A 135 -22.28 5.93 -12.94
CA THR A 135 -23.40 5.82 -11.99
C THR A 135 -24.33 4.65 -12.32
N ASP A 136 -24.56 4.35 -13.61
CA ASP A 136 -25.46 3.28 -14.05
C ASP A 136 -24.94 1.86 -13.69
N ASP A 137 -23.62 1.73 -13.50
CA ASP A 137 -22.94 0.47 -13.22
C ASP A 137 -22.76 0.20 -11.72
N TYR A 138 -23.14 1.15 -10.86
CA TYR A 138 -22.93 1.10 -9.41
C TYR A 138 -23.41 -0.20 -8.75
N LYS A 139 -24.50 -0.78 -9.27
CA LYS A 139 -25.10 -2.03 -8.78
C LYS A 139 -24.10 -3.19 -8.73
N HIS A 140 -23.11 -3.22 -9.63
CA HIS A 140 -22.08 -4.25 -9.69
C HIS A 140 -21.04 -4.12 -8.55
N GLY A 141 -20.92 -2.93 -7.95
CA GLY A 141 -19.95 -2.62 -6.91
C GLY A 141 -20.33 -3.00 -5.48
N ASN A 142 -21.59 -3.36 -5.23
CA ASN A 142 -22.12 -3.51 -3.86
C ASN A 142 -21.37 -4.53 -3.00
N GLY A 143 -20.79 -5.58 -3.61
CA GLY A 143 -19.99 -6.58 -2.89
C GLY A 143 -18.71 -6.03 -2.26
N LEU A 144 -18.10 -4.99 -2.85
CA LEU A 144 -16.86 -4.40 -2.36
C LEU A 144 -17.01 -3.73 -1.00
N LYS A 145 -18.18 -3.14 -0.72
CA LYS A 145 -18.45 -2.45 0.55
C LYS A 145 -18.27 -3.36 1.77
N LYS A 146 -18.61 -4.65 1.63
CA LYS A 146 -18.46 -5.66 2.70
C LYS A 146 -17.00 -6.01 3.00
N LEU A 147 -16.08 -5.61 2.13
CA LEU A 147 -14.64 -5.85 2.25
C LEU A 147 -13.89 -4.61 2.75
N HIS A 148 -14.59 -3.48 2.92
CA HIS A 148 -14.07 -2.30 3.59
C HIS A 148 -13.78 -2.61 5.07
N ARG A 149 -12.68 -2.07 5.59
CA ARG A 149 -12.20 -2.21 6.97
C ARG A 149 -11.87 -3.65 7.40
N LYS A 150 -11.67 -4.57 6.46
CA LYS A 150 -11.10 -5.87 6.80
C LYS A 150 -9.62 -5.72 7.14
N ALA A 151 -9.17 -6.46 8.16
CA ALA A 151 -7.78 -6.51 8.57
C ALA A 151 -6.89 -7.06 7.44
N ILE A 152 -5.68 -6.51 7.34
CA ILE A 152 -4.67 -6.90 6.35
C ILE A 152 -3.34 -7.22 7.07
N ASP A 153 -2.57 -8.12 6.49
CA ASP A 153 -1.26 -8.61 6.93
C ASP A 153 -0.18 -7.60 6.56
N VAL A 154 -0.33 -6.40 7.12
CA VAL A 154 0.61 -5.31 6.92
C VAL A 154 1.16 -4.97 8.29
N PRO A 155 2.49 -5.02 8.47
CA PRO A 155 3.10 -4.54 9.70
C PRO A 155 2.70 -3.08 9.89
N ALA A 156 1.95 -2.84 10.96
CA ALA A 156 1.33 -1.58 11.27
C ALA A 156 2.25 -0.71 12.12
N LYS A 157 3.29 -0.09 11.53
CA LYS A 157 4.32 0.66 12.28
C LYS A 157 3.79 1.36 13.55
N LEU A 158 4.11 0.80 14.73
CA LEU A 158 3.70 1.35 16.02
C LEU A 158 4.16 2.82 16.10
N PRO A 159 3.30 3.76 16.49
CA PRO A 159 3.66 5.18 16.59
C PRO A 159 4.95 5.39 17.39
N ARG A 160 5.79 6.32 16.94
CA ARG A 160 7.09 6.60 17.59
C ARG A 160 6.92 6.93 19.07
N LYS A 161 5.86 7.65 19.45
CA LYS A 161 5.55 8.00 20.84
C LYS A 161 5.33 6.76 21.71
N GLU A 162 4.61 5.76 21.20
CA GLU A 162 4.36 4.49 21.90
C GLU A 162 5.63 3.64 22.01
N LYS A 163 6.40 3.55 20.92
CA LYS A 163 7.72 2.90 20.94
C LYS A 163 8.64 3.56 21.98
N LEU A 164 8.69 4.90 22.01
CA LEU A 164 9.49 5.65 22.98
C LEU A 164 9.00 5.48 24.42
N ALA A 165 7.68 5.49 24.65
CA ALA A 165 7.11 5.26 25.97
C ALA A 165 7.47 3.86 26.49
N PHE A 166 7.33 2.83 25.65
CA PHE A 166 7.72 1.46 25.98
C PHE A 166 9.22 1.34 26.31
N LEU A 167 10.08 1.90 25.46
CA LEU A 167 11.53 1.91 25.69
C LEU A 167 11.91 2.69 26.95
N SER A 168 11.23 3.80 27.25
CA SER A 168 11.44 4.62 28.43
C SER A 168 11.10 3.85 29.71
N VAL A 169 9.97 3.15 29.74
CA VAL A 169 9.55 2.31 30.89
C VAL A 169 10.53 1.16 31.11
N ILE A 170 10.96 0.48 30.05
CA ILE A 170 11.91 -0.63 30.16
C ILE A 170 13.27 -0.13 30.65
N SER A 171 13.75 0.99 30.11
CA SER A 171 15.03 1.58 30.53
C SER A 171 15.00 2.03 32.00
N ALA A 172 13.89 2.63 32.44
CA ALA A 172 13.71 3.09 33.82
C ALA A 172 13.70 1.94 34.84
N ARG A 173 13.14 0.77 34.47
CA ARG A 173 13.13 -0.44 35.34
C ARG A 173 14.51 -1.06 35.54
N THR A 174 15.48 -0.71 34.71
CA THR A 174 16.86 -1.22 34.79
C THR A 174 17.88 -0.19 35.21
N ALA A 175 17.45 1.04 35.54
CA ALA A 175 18.33 2.00 36.19
C ALA A 175 18.80 1.38 37.52
N PRO A 176 20.11 1.14 37.70
CA PRO A 176 20.59 0.59 38.95
C PRO A 176 20.30 1.63 40.04
N ALA A 177 19.62 1.20 41.11
CA ALA A 177 19.68 1.92 42.36
C ALA A 177 21.18 2.10 42.67
N SER A 178 21.63 3.36 42.69
CA SER A 178 23.00 3.78 42.93
C SER A 178 23.69 2.85 43.92
N ASN A 179 24.69 2.07 43.47
CA ASN A 179 25.83 1.69 44.30
C ASN A 179 27.04 1.30 43.43
N LYS A 180 28.14 2.00 43.70
CA LYS A 180 29.47 1.84 43.10
C LYS A 180 29.91 0.37 43.04
N ARG A 181 30.28 -0.12 41.85
CA ARG A 181 31.50 -0.93 41.65
C ARG A 181 31.80 -1.12 40.17
N VAL A 182 32.97 -0.61 39.77
CA VAL A 182 33.61 -0.83 38.48
C VAL A 182 33.88 -2.33 38.31
N ARG A 183 33.26 -2.97 37.32
CA ARG A 183 33.80 -4.21 36.73
C ARG A 183 33.62 -4.15 35.20
N ARG A 184 34.74 -4.38 34.51
CA ARG A 184 34.87 -4.52 33.06
C ARG A 184 33.81 -5.48 32.52
N ALA A 185 33.06 -5.07 31.50
CA ALA A 185 32.21 -5.95 30.72
C ALA A 185 32.72 -5.98 29.27
N SER A 186 33.10 -7.17 28.84
CA SER A 186 33.26 -7.59 27.45
C SER A 186 32.01 -7.25 26.63
N GLN A 187 32.21 -6.99 25.34
CA GLN A 187 31.20 -6.66 24.32
C GLN A 187 29.83 -7.28 24.61
N ALA A 188 28.95 -6.51 25.25
CA ALA A 188 27.56 -6.87 25.47
C ALA A 188 26.75 -6.15 24.40
N SER A 189 25.96 -6.89 23.63
CA SER A 189 24.94 -6.35 22.75
C SER A 189 24.08 -5.31 23.51
N PRO A 190 23.58 -4.25 22.85
CA PRO A 190 22.80 -3.23 23.52
C PRO A 190 21.46 -3.82 23.99
N MET A 191 21.41 -4.33 25.22
CA MET A 191 20.17 -4.78 25.86
C MET A 191 19.45 -3.56 26.43
N VAL A 192 18.23 -3.29 25.95
CA VAL A 192 17.38 -2.25 26.53
C VAL A 192 16.57 -2.89 27.65
N GLY A 193 16.89 -2.52 28.88
CA GLY A 193 16.28 -3.04 30.10
C GLY A 193 16.18 -4.57 30.22
N GLY A 194 17.26 -5.26 29.85
CA GLY A 194 17.37 -6.72 29.94
C GLY A 194 16.67 -7.47 28.80
N LEU A 195 16.04 -6.76 27.85
CA LEU A 195 15.48 -7.34 26.63
C LEU A 195 16.45 -7.13 25.47
N ASP A 196 16.65 -8.20 24.69
CA ASP A 196 17.37 -8.13 23.42
C ASP A 196 16.55 -7.35 22.39
N GLU A 197 17.23 -6.66 21.48
CA GLU A 197 16.65 -5.84 20.42
C GLU A 197 15.65 -6.63 19.56
N ARG A 198 15.94 -7.92 19.30
CA ARG A 198 15.04 -8.82 18.56
C ARG A 198 13.73 -9.06 19.29
N VAL A 199 13.75 -9.15 20.61
CA VAL A 199 12.55 -9.36 21.43
C VAL A 199 11.71 -8.09 21.45
N VAL A 200 12.33 -6.93 21.61
CA VAL A 200 11.65 -5.64 21.55
C VAL A 200 11.00 -5.41 20.18
N SER A 201 11.72 -5.73 19.10
CA SER A 201 11.19 -5.67 17.73
C SER A 201 9.94 -6.57 17.55
N LYS A 202 9.98 -7.81 18.07
CA LYS A 202 8.82 -8.71 18.06
C LYS A 202 7.64 -8.17 18.86
N ILE A 203 7.88 -7.59 20.04
CA ILE A 203 6.83 -6.99 20.86
C ILE A 203 6.16 -5.85 20.10
N PHE A 204 6.96 -4.96 19.50
CA PHE A 204 6.40 -3.89 18.68
C PHE A 204 5.57 -4.45 17.55
N SER A 205 6.07 -5.41 16.76
CA SER A 205 5.30 -6.02 15.66
C SER A 205 3.99 -6.68 16.08
N PHE A 206 3.90 -7.17 17.33
CA PHE A 206 2.69 -7.81 17.86
C PHE A 206 1.69 -6.81 18.44
N ALA A 207 2.19 -5.73 19.05
CA ALA A 207 1.36 -4.70 19.68
C ALA A 207 0.69 -3.77 18.66
N GLU A 208 1.03 -3.89 17.37
CA GLU A 208 0.50 -3.01 16.35
C GLU A 208 -0.97 -3.32 16.03
N PRO A 209 -1.88 -2.32 16.04
CA PRO A 209 -3.25 -2.53 15.59
C PRO A 209 -3.28 -3.01 14.14
N PRO A 210 -4.10 -4.01 13.78
CA PRO A 210 -4.15 -4.48 12.41
C PRO A 210 -4.54 -3.33 11.48
N HIS A 211 -3.75 -3.10 10.43
CA HIS A 211 -4.15 -2.15 9.40
C HIS A 211 -5.50 -2.58 8.84
N LEU A 212 -6.39 -1.60 8.66
CA LEU A 212 -7.71 -1.85 8.08
C LEU A 212 -7.71 -1.40 6.63
N ARG A 213 -8.08 -2.32 5.73
CA ARG A 213 -8.19 -2.02 4.31
C ARG A 213 -9.24 -0.94 4.05
N ARG A 214 -8.90 0.02 3.19
CA ARG A 214 -9.84 1.00 2.68
C ARG A 214 -10.31 0.57 1.28
N VAL A 215 -11.62 0.55 1.07
CA VAL A 215 -12.24 0.13 -0.19
C VAL A 215 -13.31 1.16 -0.50
N TYR A 216 -13.13 1.86 -1.61
CA TYR A 216 -14.02 2.91 -2.06
C TYR A 216 -14.62 2.55 -3.41
N LEU A 217 -15.88 2.92 -3.56
CA LEU A 217 -16.64 2.79 -4.78
C LEU A 217 -17.16 4.18 -5.11
N ARG A 218 -16.55 4.82 -6.10
CA ARG A 218 -16.90 6.15 -6.58
C ARG A 218 -17.68 6.04 -7.88
N THR A 219 -18.66 6.91 -8.04
CA THR A 219 -19.43 7.00 -9.27
C THR A 219 -19.31 8.38 -9.86
N THR A 220 -19.26 8.44 -11.18
CA THR A 220 -19.33 9.69 -11.92
C THR A 220 -20.36 9.57 -13.04
N LYS A 221 -20.97 10.69 -13.42
CA LYS A 221 -21.79 10.79 -14.63
C LYS A 221 -20.94 11.05 -15.88
N HIS A 222 -19.66 11.33 -15.70
CA HIS A 222 -18.76 11.75 -16.76
C HIS A 222 -17.77 10.64 -17.11
N TYR A 223 -17.48 10.53 -18.40
CA TYR A 223 -16.46 9.62 -18.89
C TYR A 223 -15.02 10.10 -18.55
N TRP A 224 -14.88 11.26 -17.90
CA TRP A 224 -13.62 11.80 -17.38
C TRP A 224 -13.83 12.53 -16.04
N GLU A 225 -12.83 12.48 -15.15
CA GLU A 225 -12.73 13.37 -13.97
C GLU A 225 -11.53 14.32 -14.12
N PRO A 226 -11.66 15.62 -13.77
CA PRO A 226 -10.52 16.52 -13.59
C PRO A 226 -9.63 16.07 -12.43
N TYR A 227 -8.33 16.27 -12.55
CA TYR A 227 -7.29 15.60 -11.74
C TYR A 227 -7.14 16.06 -10.28
N TYR A 228 -8.02 16.90 -9.76
CA TYR A 228 -7.68 17.78 -8.64
C TYR A 228 -7.74 17.17 -7.22
N ASP A 229 -8.31 15.98 -7.00
CA ASP A 229 -8.65 15.54 -5.62
C ASP A 229 -7.96 14.27 -5.09
N PHE A 230 -7.00 13.67 -5.79
CA PHE A 230 -6.31 12.48 -5.22
C PHE A 230 -5.11 12.80 -4.33
N TYR A 231 -4.58 14.02 -4.43
CA TYR A 231 -3.30 14.39 -3.82
C TYR A 231 -3.40 15.55 -2.82
N GLY A 232 -4.61 15.93 -2.40
CA GLY A 232 -4.78 16.85 -1.28
C GLY A 232 -4.30 16.22 0.01
N ASP A 233 -3.39 16.90 0.70
CA ASP A 233 -2.91 16.60 2.05
C ASP A 233 -4.09 16.27 2.96
N PHE A 234 -4.07 15.10 3.60
CA PHE A 234 -4.94 14.85 4.74
C PHE A 234 -4.36 15.63 5.91
N ASN A 235 -4.70 16.93 6.00
CA ASN A 235 -4.56 17.65 7.26
C ASN A 235 -5.55 17.03 8.26
N ASP A 236 -5.01 16.47 9.33
CA ASP A 236 -5.71 15.88 10.48
C ASP A 236 -6.34 16.96 11.40
N ASP A 237 -6.98 17.99 10.83
CA ASP A 237 -7.66 19.03 11.61
C ASP A 237 -9.13 19.13 11.19
N ASP A 238 -9.96 18.30 11.81
CA ASP A 238 -11.36 18.64 12.06
C ASP A 238 -11.68 18.20 13.50
N GLU A 239 -11.16 18.98 14.45
CA GLU A 239 -11.91 19.29 15.66
C GLU A 239 -13.12 20.14 15.24
N SER A 240 -14.32 19.61 15.37
CA SER A 240 -15.48 20.43 15.69
C SER A 240 -16.42 19.67 16.60
N GLU A 241 -16.44 20.16 17.84
CA GLU A 241 -17.51 20.03 18.81
C GLU A 241 -18.86 20.41 18.19
N GLU A 242 -19.90 19.64 18.49
CA GLU A 242 -21.27 20.16 18.58
C GLU A 242 -21.94 19.60 19.83
N ASP A 243 -21.72 20.32 20.95
CA ASP A 243 -22.67 20.43 22.04
C ASP A 243 -23.47 21.73 21.83
N LYS A 244 -24.75 21.61 21.45
CA LYS A 244 -25.92 22.33 22.01
C LYS A 244 -27.21 22.04 21.25
#